data_AF-A0A3A9ZRE7-F1
#
_entry.id   AF-A0A3A9ZRE7-F1
#
_cell.length_a   1.000
_cell.length_b   1.000
_cell.length_c   1.000
_cell.angle_alpha   90.00
_cell.angle_beta   90.00
_cell.angle_gamma   90.00
#
_symmetry.space_group_name_H-M   'P 1'
#
loop_
_entity.id
_entity.type
_entity.pdbx_description
1 polymer ?
#
loop_
_entity_poly.entity_id
_entity_poly.type
_entity_poly.pdbx_seq_one_letter_code
_entity_poly.pdbx_strand_id
1 'polypeptide(L)'
;MTADGGVLDGFRIGYLPDGVGAEVSDFASEWEEVRFATRVWERQVPDGYRVDLRVHVLRGERLADLAALRDFLAGYHEGAPEGWLLNDFVHGEVAGLHDNAQAFWLVEPGVGVNVLVEPEMLDGAALLSIASAVVPEHG
;
A
#
# COMPACT_ATOMS: atom_id res chain seq x y z
N MET A 1 -9.91 19.46 -6.13
CA MET A 1 -8.67 19.21 -6.89
C MET A 1 -8.04 18.03 -6.23
N THR A 2 -7.96 16.89 -6.89
CA THR A 2 -7.32 15.69 -6.33
C THR A 2 -5.82 15.95 -6.24
N ALA A 3 -5.23 15.76 -5.05
CA ALA A 3 -3.80 15.94 -4.85
C ALA A 3 -3.03 14.72 -5.38
N ASP A 4 -1.87 14.96 -5.99
CA ASP A 4 -0.89 13.92 -6.35
C ASP A 4 0.00 13.66 -5.12
N GLY A 5 0.25 12.38 -4.83
CA GLY A 5 1.06 11.91 -3.70
C GLY A 5 2.55 11.79 -3.99
N GLY A 6 2.99 12.24 -5.17
CA GLY A 6 4.38 12.22 -5.61
C GLY A 6 4.87 10.84 -6.02
N VAL A 7 6.20 10.72 -6.17
CA VAL A 7 6.87 9.46 -6.53
C VAL A 7 7.49 8.81 -5.30
N LEU A 8 7.34 7.49 -5.19
CA LEU A 8 7.96 6.63 -4.18
C LEU A 8 8.60 5.44 -4.91
N ASP A 9 9.93 5.35 -4.87
CA ASP A 9 10.70 4.21 -5.39
C ASP A 9 10.33 3.76 -6.82
N GLY A 10 10.12 4.74 -7.70
CA GLY A 10 9.75 4.52 -9.11
C GLY A 10 8.25 4.32 -9.36
N PHE A 11 7.40 4.55 -8.35
CA PHE A 11 5.95 4.52 -8.47
C PHE A 11 5.35 5.90 -8.19
N ARG A 12 4.54 6.40 -9.12
CA ARG A 12 3.76 7.63 -8.94
C ARG A 12 2.46 7.30 -8.21
N ILE A 13 2.17 8.04 -7.14
CA ILE A 13 0.94 7.95 -6.35
C ILE A 13 -0.02 9.02 -6.85
N GLY A 14 -0.82 8.68 -7.85
CA GLY A 14 -1.53 9.67 -8.67
C GLY A 14 -2.80 10.27 -8.08
N TYR A 15 -3.26 9.77 -6.94
CA TYR A 15 -4.50 10.21 -6.31
C TYR A 15 -4.41 10.10 -4.80
N LEU A 16 -4.72 11.19 -4.12
CA LEU A 16 -5.01 11.25 -2.70
C LEU A 16 -6.45 11.72 -2.51
N PRO A 17 -7.28 11.01 -1.71
CA PRO A 17 -8.62 11.45 -1.42
C PRO A 17 -8.61 12.70 -0.53
N ASP A 18 -9.68 13.49 -0.64
CA ASP A 18 -9.87 14.66 0.19
C ASP A 18 -9.89 14.26 1.66
N GLY A 19 -9.24 15.07 2.49
CA GLY A 19 -9.26 14.91 3.94
C GLY A 19 -8.20 13.96 4.50
N VAL A 20 -7.30 13.37 3.70
CA VAL A 20 -6.06 12.73 4.19
C VAL A 20 -5.15 13.78 4.86
N GLY A 21 -4.44 13.37 5.91
CA GLY A 21 -3.51 14.21 6.64
C GLY A 21 -2.44 14.85 5.76
N ALA A 22 -2.04 16.07 6.12
CA ALA A 22 -1.11 16.87 5.34
C ALA A 22 0.37 16.58 5.68
N GLU A 23 0.65 15.87 6.77
CA GLU A 23 2.01 15.52 7.17
C GLU A 23 2.44 14.26 6.43
N VAL A 24 3.56 14.35 5.72
CA VAL A 24 4.06 13.28 4.84
C VAL A 24 5.48 12.91 5.23
N SER A 25 5.72 11.62 5.45
CA SER A 25 7.01 11.10 5.87
C SER A 25 7.40 9.86 5.06
N ASP A 26 8.67 9.79 4.66
CA ASP A 26 9.25 8.67 3.92
C ASP A 26 10.25 7.89 4.78
N PHE A 27 10.21 6.57 4.69
CA PHE A 27 11.08 5.67 5.43
C PHE A 27 11.55 4.50 4.56
N ALA A 28 12.76 4.02 4.85
CA ALA A 28 13.29 2.79 4.29
C ALA A 28 13.56 1.78 5.40
N SER A 29 13.19 0.53 5.17
CA SER A 29 13.44 -0.58 6.10
C SER A 29 13.65 -1.88 5.34
N GLU A 30 14.08 -2.93 6.04
CA GLU A 30 14.25 -4.27 5.49
C GLU A 30 13.72 -5.29 6.51
N TRP A 31 12.94 -6.27 6.04
CA TRP A 31 12.43 -7.37 6.85
C TRP A 31 12.38 -8.64 5.99
N GLU A 32 12.89 -9.75 6.52
CA GLU A 32 13.04 -11.02 5.78
C GLU A 32 13.60 -10.86 4.36
N GLU A 33 14.69 -10.09 4.21
CA GLU A 33 15.38 -9.84 2.93
C GLU A 33 14.56 -9.06 1.89
N VAL A 34 13.39 -8.53 2.27
CA VAL A 34 12.58 -7.64 1.45
C VAL A 34 12.76 -6.21 1.92
N ARG A 35 13.14 -5.33 1.00
CA ARG A 35 13.28 -3.89 1.24
C ARG A 35 11.96 -3.19 1.06
N PHE A 36 11.71 -2.23 1.92
CA PHE A 36 10.53 -1.38 1.90
C PHE A 36 10.97 0.05 1.61
N ALA A 37 10.37 0.66 0.60
CA ALA A 37 10.23 2.11 0.54
C ALA A 37 8.81 2.45 0.97
N THR A 38 8.68 3.26 2.02
CA THR A 38 7.39 3.56 2.65
C THR A 38 7.13 5.05 2.60
N ARG A 39 5.92 5.45 2.20
CA ARG A 39 5.40 6.80 2.41
C ARG A 39 4.16 6.73 3.30
N VAL A 40 4.10 7.63 4.27
CA VAL A 40 3.00 7.76 5.23
C VAL A 40 2.39 9.14 5.10
N TRP A 41 1.06 9.20 5.12
CA TRP A 41 0.30 10.42 5.36
C TRP A 41 -0.37 10.33 6.72
N GLU A 42 -0.10 11.34 7.54
CA GLU A 42 -0.59 11.39 8.91
C GLU A 42 -1.12 12.77 9.27
N ARG A 43 -1.89 12.79 10.36
CA ARG A 43 -2.39 14.02 10.97
C ARG A 43 -2.11 14.01 12.46
N GLN A 44 -1.93 15.22 12.99
CA GLN A 44 -1.94 15.40 14.43
C GLN A 44 -3.35 15.21 15.00
N VAL A 45 -3.44 14.41 16.05
CA VAL A 45 -4.63 14.19 16.89
C VAL A 45 -4.30 14.54 18.34
N PRO A 46 -5.28 14.75 19.24
CA PRO A 46 -5.00 15.13 20.63
C PRO A 46 -4.00 14.21 21.35
N ASP A 47 -4.02 12.91 21.03
CA ASP A 47 -3.19 11.89 21.66
C ASP A 47 -1.90 11.54 20.88
N GLY A 48 -1.53 12.32 19.86
CA GLY A 48 -0.31 12.09 19.06
C GLY A 48 -0.56 12.20 17.55
N TYR A 49 -0.15 11.17 16.82
CA TYR A 49 -0.29 11.11 15.37
C TYR A 49 -1.13 9.90 14.97
N ARG A 50 -1.97 10.10 13.95
CA ARG A 50 -2.75 9.04 13.31
C ARG A 50 -2.33 8.94 11.86
N VAL A 51 -1.99 7.72 11.43
CA VAL A 51 -1.73 7.40 10.02
C VAL A 51 -3.05 7.19 9.32
N ASP A 52 -3.30 7.95 8.26
CA ASP A 52 -4.52 7.84 7.46
C ASP A 52 -4.31 6.95 6.22
N LEU A 53 -3.11 7.03 5.63
CA LEU A 53 -2.72 6.32 4.42
C LEU A 53 -1.24 5.96 4.50
N ARG A 54 -0.92 4.75 4.03
CA ARG A 54 0.44 4.27 3.87
C ARG A 54 0.59 3.57 2.53
N VAL A 55 1.70 3.80 1.85
CA VAL A 55 2.10 3.06 0.65
C VAL A 55 3.47 2.44 0.89
N HIS A 56 3.58 1.15 0.60
CA HIS A 56 4.82 0.41 0.54
C HIS A 56 5.12 0.00 -0.90
N VAL A 57 6.37 0.23 -1.33
CA VAL A 57 6.98 -0.45 -2.46
C VAL A 57 7.96 -1.49 -1.88
N LEU A 58 7.75 -2.74 -2.25
CA LEU A 58 8.44 -3.90 -1.70
C LEU A 58 9.35 -4.49 -2.77
N ARG A 59 10.62 -4.74 -2.43
CA ARG A 59 11.59 -5.35 -3.35
C ARG A 59 12.36 -6.48 -2.69
N GLY A 60 12.31 -7.67 -3.27
CA GLY A 60 13.08 -8.83 -2.81
C GLY A 60 12.74 -10.11 -3.58
N GLU A 61 13.74 -10.98 -3.81
CA GLU A 61 13.62 -12.17 -4.66
C GLU A 61 12.53 -13.16 -4.19
N ARG A 62 12.19 -13.14 -2.89
CA ARG A 62 11.14 -13.98 -2.30
C ARG A 62 9.74 -13.62 -2.82
N LEU A 63 9.52 -12.42 -3.35
CA LEU A 63 8.22 -11.96 -3.89
C LEU A 63 8.00 -12.50 -5.32
N ALA A 64 8.02 -13.82 -5.47
CA ALA A 64 8.02 -14.46 -6.79
C ALA A 64 6.65 -14.41 -7.51
N ASP A 65 5.57 -14.43 -6.74
CA ASP A 65 4.19 -14.41 -7.22
C ASP A 65 3.26 -13.74 -6.17
N LEU A 66 1.97 -13.57 -6.53
CA LEU A 66 0.98 -12.92 -5.67
C LEU A 66 0.74 -13.70 -4.35
N ALA A 67 0.88 -15.02 -4.36
CA ALA A 67 0.74 -15.84 -3.16
C ALA A 67 1.92 -15.63 -2.21
N ALA A 68 3.16 -15.58 -2.74
CA ALA A 68 4.35 -15.25 -1.97
C ALA A 68 4.27 -13.85 -1.35
N LEU A 69 3.75 -12.85 -2.09
CA LEU A 69 3.51 -11.52 -1.56
C LEU A 69 2.45 -11.53 -0.43
N ARG A 70 1.35 -12.26 -0.60
CA ARG A 70 0.33 -12.43 0.44
C ARG A 70 0.92 -13.04 1.70
N ASP A 71 1.66 -14.13 1.58
CA ASP A 71 2.25 -14.84 2.72
C ASP A 71 3.28 -13.97 3.43
N PHE A 72 4.08 -13.22 2.67
CA PHE A 72 5.01 -12.23 3.20
C PHE A 72 4.29 -11.14 4.02
N LEU A 73 3.23 -10.54 3.47
CA LEU A 73 2.46 -9.51 4.18
C LEU A 73 1.72 -10.06 5.41
N ALA A 74 1.25 -11.31 5.35
CA ALA A 74 0.65 -11.97 6.51
C ALA A 74 1.65 -12.11 7.68
N GLY A 75 2.91 -12.42 7.37
CA GLY A 75 4.00 -12.45 8.34
C GLY A 75 4.39 -11.06 8.85
N TYR A 76 4.50 -10.08 7.95
CA TYR A 76 4.91 -8.71 8.28
C TYR A 76 3.90 -7.99 9.19
N HIS A 77 2.60 -8.16 8.97
CA HIS A 77 1.57 -7.47 9.74
C HIS A 77 1.31 -8.03 11.14
N GLU A 78 2.11 -9.01 11.61
CA GLU A 78 1.99 -9.65 12.93
C GLU A 78 0.53 -9.88 13.35
N GLY A 79 -0.21 -10.69 12.58
CA GLY A 79 -1.59 -11.06 12.94
C GLY A 79 -2.64 -10.89 11.85
N ALA A 80 -2.31 -11.20 10.59
CA ALA A 80 -3.36 -11.55 9.65
C ALA A 80 -4.24 -12.63 10.31
N PRO A 81 -5.54 -12.37 10.55
CA PRO A 81 -6.37 -13.29 11.31
C PRO A 81 -6.40 -14.65 10.61
N GLU A 82 -6.56 -15.72 11.39
CA GLU A 82 -6.83 -17.04 10.82
C GLU A 82 -8.05 -16.91 9.90
N GLY A 83 -7.86 -17.17 8.60
CA GLY A 83 -8.88 -16.93 7.60
C GLY A 83 -8.93 -15.50 7.04
N TRP A 84 -7.83 -14.76 6.96
CA TRP A 84 -7.71 -13.47 6.28
C TRP A 84 -8.47 -13.48 4.93
N LEU A 85 -9.65 -12.83 4.95
CA LEU A 85 -10.60 -12.84 3.84
C LEU A 85 -10.24 -11.72 2.88
N LEU A 86 -9.52 -12.10 1.83
CA LEU A 86 -9.15 -11.23 0.73
C LEU A 86 -10.10 -11.44 -0.43
N ASN A 87 -10.45 -10.34 -1.08
CA ASN A 87 -11.19 -10.34 -2.34
C ASN A 87 -10.21 -10.06 -3.47
N ASP A 88 -10.49 -10.63 -4.64
CA ASP A 88 -9.74 -10.34 -5.85
C ASP A 88 -10.10 -8.94 -6.35
N PHE A 89 -9.09 -8.20 -6.80
CA PHE A 89 -9.28 -7.04 -7.66
C PHE A 89 -8.26 -7.05 -8.81
N VAL A 90 -8.47 -6.16 -9.76
CA VAL A 90 -7.58 -5.98 -10.90
C VAL A 90 -6.95 -4.59 -10.83
N HIS A 91 -5.62 -4.55 -10.83
CA HIS A 91 -4.84 -3.32 -10.95
C HIS A 91 -4.31 -3.21 -12.39
N GLY A 92 -5.00 -2.47 -13.25
CA GLY A 92 -4.66 -2.42 -14.68
C GLY A 92 -4.86 -3.78 -15.35
N GLU A 93 -3.78 -4.50 -15.64
CA GLU A 93 -3.82 -5.86 -16.22
C GLU A 93 -3.35 -6.94 -15.24
N VAL A 94 -2.90 -6.57 -14.04
CA VAL A 94 -2.39 -7.52 -13.03
C VAL A 94 -3.44 -7.82 -11.96
N ALA A 95 -3.45 -9.06 -11.48
CA ALA A 95 -4.28 -9.47 -10.36
C ALA A 95 -3.73 -8.92 -9.04
N GLY A 96 -4.63 -8.51 -8.16
CA GLY A 96 -4.31 -8.08 -6.80
C GLY A 96 -5.34 -8.61 -5.80
N LEU A 97 -5.02 -8.45 -4.52
CA LEU A 97 -5.87 -8.83 -3.40
C LEU A 97 -6.14 -7.64 -2.50
N HIS A 98 -7.34 -7.56 -1.95
CA HIS A 98 -7.70 -6.49 -1.02
C HIS A 98 -8.70 -6.92 0.05
N ASP A 99 -8.72 -6.16 1.14
CA ASP A 99 -9.81 -6.13 2.12
C ASP A 99 -10.31 -4.68 2.27
N ASN A 100 -10.87 -4.32 3.42
CA ASN A 100 -11.36 -2.97 3.69
C ASN A 100 -10.27 -1.98 4.12
N ALA A 101 -9.10 -2.47 4.55
CA ALA A 101 -8.01 -1.67 5.09
C ALA A 101 -6.77 -1.68 4.20
N GLN A 102 -6.63 -2.67 3.30
CA GLN A 102 -5.46 -2.74 2.42
C GLN A 102 -5.76 -3.34 1.05
N ALA A 103 -4.95 -2.95 0.07
CA ALA A 103 -4.87 -3.54 -1.25
C ALA A 103 -3.40 -3.79 -1.61
N PHE A 104 -3.11 -4.90 -2.28
CA PHE A 104 -1.76 -5.21 -2.74
C PHE A 104 -1.76 -6.04 -4.01
N TRP A 105 -0.69 -5.89 -4.78
CA TRP A 105 -0.49 -6.60 -6.03
C TRP A 105 1.00 -6.77 -6.28
N LEU A 106 1.33 -7.78 -7.09
CA LEU A 106 2.67 -7.97 -7.60
C LEU A 106 2.78 -7.28 -8.95
N VAL A 107 3.76 -6.38 -9.09
CA VAL A 107 4.02 -5.64 -10.33
C VAL A 107 4.78 -6.53 -11.31
N GLU A 108 5.82 -7.19 -10.80
CA GLU A 108 6.62 -8.21 -11.48
C GLU A 108 7.30 -9.08 -10.41
N PRO A 109 7.83 -10.27 -10.75
CA PRO A 109 8.59 -11.07 -9.78
C PRO A 109 9.68 -10.25 -9.11
N GLY A 110 9.61 -10.18 -7.78
CA GLY A 110 10.53 -9.41 -6.94
C GLY A 110 10.06 -8.00 -6.58
N VAL A 111 8.93 -7.51 -7.12
CA VAL A 111 8.41 -6.15 -6.87
C VAL A 111 6.92 -6.17 -6.55
N GLY A 112 6.57 -5.82 -5.31
CA GLY A 112 5.20 -5.70 -4.84
C GLY A 112 4.85 -4.28 -4.41
N VAL A 113 3.56 -3.95 -4.43
CA VAL A 113 3.03 -2.72 -3.85
C VAL A 113 1.94 -3.07 -2.85
N ASN A 114 1.92 -2.38 -1.71
CA ASN A 114 0.87 -2.50 -0.72
C ASN A 114 0.41 -1.10 -0.27
N VAL A 115 -0.90 -0.87 -0.37
CA VAL A 115 -1.57 0.36 0.07
C VAL A 115 -2.41 0.02 1.28
N LEU A 116 -2.25 0.76 2.38
CA LEU A 116 -3.04 0.61 3.59
C LEU A 116 -3.73 1.93 3.94
N VAL A 117 -4.96 1.85 4.43
CA VAL A 117 -5.77 2.99 4.88
C VAL A 117 -6.32 2.76 6.27
N GLU A 118 -6.72 3.83 6.95
CA GLU A 118 -7.58 3.76 8.13
C GLU A 118 -9.05 3.52 7.71
N PRO A 119 -9.61 2.31 7.91
CA PRO A 119 -10.95 1.97 7.41
C PRO A 119 -12.09 2.76 8.08
N GLU A 120 -11.87 3.38 9.23
CA GLU A 120 -12.85 4.32 9.82
C GLU A 120 -12.97 5.63 9.02
N MET A 121 -11.96 5.95 8.20
CA MET A 121 -11.84 7.21 7.45
C MET A 121 -12.04 7.01 5.95
N LEU A 122 -11.55 5.91 5.40
CA LEU A 122 -11.58 5.61 3.97
C LEU A 122 -12.22 4.24 3.75
N ASP A 123 -13.26 4.20 2.93
CA ASP A 123 -13.92 2.94 2.58
C ASP A 123 -13.13 2.16 1.52
N GLY A 124 -13.57 0.93 1.25
CA GLY A 124 -12.93 0.06 0.25
C GLY A 124 -12.93 0.65 -1.16
N ALA A 125 -13.90 1.49 -1.53
CA ALA A 125 -13.92 2.13 -2.85
C ALA A 125 -12.85 3.22 -2.97
N ALA A 126 -12.66 4.01 -1.90
CA ALA A 126 -11.57 4.98 -1.80
C ALA A 126 -10.20 4.28 -1.84
N LEU A 127 -10.03 3.19 -1.09
CA LEU A 127 -8.82 2.36 -1.12
C LEU A 127 -8.49 1.89 -2.54
N LEU A 128 -9.45 1.30 -3.25
CA LEU A 128 -9.23 0.81 -4.62
C LEU A 128 -8.95 1.95 -5.61
N SER A 129 -9.51 3.14 -5.39
CA SER A 129 -9.22 4.34 -6.19
C SER A 129 -7.79 4.83 -5.99
N ILE A 130 -7.28 4.80 -4.75
CA ILE A 130 -5.88 5.10 -4.43
C ILE A 130 -4.97 4.06 -5.06
N ALA A 131 -5.25 2.77 -4.81
CA ALA A 131 -4.44 1.67 -5.32
C ALA A 131 -4.31 1.75 -6.85
N SER A 132 -5.41 1.92 -7.58
CA SER A 132 -5.42 2.04 -9.04
C SER A 132 -4.63 3.24 -9.59
N ALA A 133 -4.37 4.24 -8.76
CA ALA A 133 -3.60 5.42 -9.12
C ALA A 133 -2.10 5.27 -8.83
N VAL A 134 -1.67 4.20 -8.15
CA VAL A 134 -0.26 3.89 -7.91
C VAL A 134 0.30 3.13 -9.10
N VAL A 135 0.99 3.84 -9.98
CA VAL A 135 1.49 3.27 -11.24
C VAL A 135 3.00 3.43 -11.36
N PRO A 136 3.70 2.51 -12.03
CA PRO A 136 5.12 2.69 -12.35
C PRO A 136 5.32 4.03 -13.09
N GLU A 137 6.26 4.83 -12.61
CA GLU A 137 6.71 6.00 -13.34
C GLU A 137 7.39 5.51 -14.62
N HIS A 138 6.82 5.83 -15.77
CA HIS A 138 7.45 5.53 -17.05
C HIS A 138 8.67 6.45 -17.17
N GLY A 139 9.87 5.86 -17.18
CA GLY A 139 11.11 6.56 -17.55
C GLY A 139 11.14 6.96 -19.01
#